data_AF-A0A3C0NE89-F1
#
_entry.id   AF-A0A3C0NE89-F1
#
_cell.length_a   1.000
_cell.length_b   1.000
_cell.length_c   1.000
_cell.angle_alpha   90.00
_cell.angle_beta   90.00
_cell.angle_gamma   90.00
#
_symmetry.space_group_name_H-M   'P 1'
#
loop_
_entity.id
_entity.type
_entity.pdbx_description
1 polymer ?
#
loop_
_entity_poly.entity_id
_entity_poly.type
_entity_poly.pdbx_seq_one_letter_code
_entity_poly.pdbx_strand_id
1 'polypeptide(L)'
;LNGASLHFFDVQQLGLNHLAAWLKEAEITVFFAVATMFRHFAMTLRGDEQFPNLRLILLGSETVYARDVQLYQKYFSGDCQLIVNLGGTEVSPIRQFKVDRHTQITTSNVPAGYAVEDHEILLLDEQGREVGVGEVGEIVVRSRYLAVGYWQQPELTAAVFSIDSQNSQKRLYKTGDLGRLLPDGCLLHLGRKDFQVKIRGYRVELSEIEMALCRLPGIKEAVVTTQVDALGEPILVAYIVPSESNLTLD
;
A
#
# COMPACT_ATOMS: atom_id res chain seq x y z
N LEU A 1 4.11 -7.71 24.01
CA LEU A 1 2.78 -8.20 23.55
C LEU A 1 1.72 -7.55 24.41
N ASN A 2 0.68 -6.98 23.82
CA ASN A 2 -0.21 -6.00 24.48
C ASN A 2 -1.42 -6.63 25.20
N GLY A 3 -1.42 -7.96 25.42
CA GLY A 3 -2.53 -8.69 26.06
C GLY A 3 -3.82 -8.81 25.22
N ALA A 4 -3.78 -8.46 23.93
CA ALA A 4 -4.92 -8.56 23.02
C ALA A 4 -5.17 -10.01 22.55
N SER A 5 -6.41 -10.30 22.16
CA SER A 5 -6.78 -11.52 21.44
C SER A 5 -6.68 -11.32 19.93
N LEU A 6 -6.36 -12.40 19.21
CA LEU A 6 -6.36 -12.43 17.75
C LEU A 6 -7.55 -13.28 17.27
N HIS A 7 -8.37 -12.71 16.39
CA HIS A 7 -9.53 -13.37 15.81
C HIS A 7 -9.31 -13.50 14.29
N PHE A 8 -9.62 -14.67 13.75
CA PHE A 8 -9.44 -14.97 12.32
C PHE A 8 -10.78 -14.94 11.59
N PHE A 9 -10.78 -14.33 10.40
CA PHE A 9 -11.90 -14.36 9.47
C PHE A 9 -11.39 -14.80 8.11
N ASP A 10 -11.96 -15.87 7.56
CA ASP A 10 -11.59 -16.38 6.25
C ASP A 10 -12.49 -15.75 5.18
N VAL A 11 -12.02 -14.64 4.60
CA VAL A 11 -12.72 -13.94 3.50
C VAL A 11 -12.92 -14.86 2.28
N GLN A 12 -12.01 -15.79 2.00
CA GLN A 12 -12.08 -16.62 0.79
C GLN A 12 -13.18 -17.66 0.91
N GLN A 13 -13.36 -18.25 2.09
CA GLN A 13 -14.39 -19.24 2.33
C GLN A 13 -15.75 -18.62 2.64
N LEU A 14 -15.78 -17.58 3.49
CA LEU A 14 -17.03 -17.00 3.99
C LEU A 14 -17.55 -15.87 3.08
N GLY A 15 -16.67 -15.23 2.31
CA GLY A 15 -17.03 -14.07 1.50
C GLY A 15 -17.23 -12.79 2.32
N LEU A 16 -17.04 -11.64 1.66
CA LEU A 16 -17.09 -10.32 2.32
C LEU A 16 -18.47 -9.97 2.92
N ASN A 17 -19.56 -10.55 2.42
CA ASN A 17 -20.91 -10.26 2.91
C ASN A 17 -21.13 -10.67 4.38
N HIS A 18 -20.35 -11.62 4.91
CA HIS A 18 -20.45 -12.07 6.30
C HIS A 18 -19.55 -11.28 7.25
N LEU A 19 -18.66 -10.43 6.73
CA LEU A 19 -17.68 -9.70 7.53
C LEU A 19 -18.34 -8.74 8.53
N ALA A 20 -19.44 -8.09 8.15
CA ALA A 20 -20.15 -7.17 9.05
C ALA A 20 -20.70 -7.89 10.30
N ALA A 21 -21.40 -9.01 10.08
CA ALA A 21 -21.94 -9.83 11.15
C ALA A 21 -20.81 -10.36 12.06
N TRP A 22 -19.73 -10.85 11.45
CA TRP A 22 -18.58 -11.35 12.20
C TRP A 22 -17.88 -10.28 13.04
N LEU A 23 -17.62 -9.09 12.49
CA LEU A 23 -16.99 -7.98 13.24
C LEU A 23 -17.81 -7.63 14.50
N LYS A 24 -19.13 -7.71 14.40
CA LYS A 24 -20.06 -7.46 15.50
C LYS A 24 -20.08 -8.61 16.51
N GLU A 25 -20.30 -9.84 16.06
CA GLU A 25 -20.41 -11.02 16.91
C GLU A 25 -19.11 -11.35 17.66
N ALA A 26 -17.96 -11.14 17.01
CA ALA A 26 -16.65 -11.33 17.62
C ALA A 26 -16.17 -10.11 18.42
N GLU A 27 -16.99 -9.05 18.52
CA GLU A 27 -16.71 -7.83 19.26
C GLU A 27 -15.36 -7.18 18.90
N ILE A 28 -15.03 -7.17 17.60
CA ILE A 28 -13.72 -6.74 17.13
C ILE A 28 -13.47 -5.27 17.46
N THR A 29 -12.33 -5.00 18.11
CA THR A 29 -11.93 -3.64 18.51
C THR A 29 -10.93 -2.98 17.57
N VAL A 30 -10.11 -3.79 16.89
CA VAL A 30 -9.10 -3.32 15.91
C VAL A 30 -9.22 -4.15 14.65
N PHE A 31 -9.39 -3.50 13.50
CA PHE A 31 -9.52 -4.13 12.20
C PHE A 31 -8.44 -3.62 11.26
N PHE A 32 -7.63 -4.53 10.71
CA PHE A 32 -6.66 -4.21 9.66
C PHE A 32 -7.15 -4.75 8.32
N ALA A 33 -7.04 -3.92 7.28
CA ALA A 33 -7.44 -4.28 5.92
C ALA A 33 -6.55 -3.60 4.88
N VAL A 34 -6.42 -4.21 3.70
CA VAL A 34 -5.97 -3.48 2.52
C VAL A 34 -7.10 -2.59 1.99
N ALA A 35 -6.75 -1.48 1.35
CA ALA A 35 -7.72 -0.44 0.97
C ALA A 35 -8.87 -0.99 0.10
N THR A 36 -8.56 -1.88 -0.85
CA THR A 36 -9.53 -2.48 -1.75
C THR A 36 -10.50 -3.40 -1.03
N MET A 37 -10.01 -4.20 -0.07
CA MET A 37 -10.88 -5.05 0.75
C MET A 37 -11.83 -4.21 1.61
N PHE A 38 -11.31 -3.17 2.26
CA PHE A 38 -12.12 -2.24 3.05
C PHE A 38 -13.19 -1.56 2.19
N ARG A 39 -12.81 -1.08 0.99
CA ARG A 39 -13.72 -0.42 0.05
C ARG A 39 -14.87 -1.33 -0.35
N HIS A 40 -14.56 -2.56 -0.79
CA HIS A 40 -15.59 -3.53 -1.17
C HIS A 40 -16.46 -3.92 0.02
N PHE A 41 -15.88 -4.12 1.20
CA PHE A 41 -16.63 -4.38 2.42
C PHE A 41 -17.58 -3.22 2.76
N ALA A 42 -17.09 -1.98 2.81
CA ALA A 42 -17.92 -0.84 3.18
C ALA A 42 -19.03 -0.57 2.15
N MET A 43 -18.83 -0.93 0.88
CA MET A 43 -19.87 -0.87 -0.15
C MET A 43 -21.00 -1.91 0.03
N THR A 44 -20.79 -2.98 0.81
CA THR A 44 -21.87 -3.93 1.13
C THR A 44 -22.79 -3.44 2.26
N LEU A 45 -22.34 -2.45 3.04
CA LEU A 45 -23.07 -1.93 4.19
C LEU A 45 -24.29 -1.09 3.76
N ARG A 46 -25.40 -1.32 4.44
CA ARG A 46 -26.68 -0.65 4.18
C ARG A 46 -26.91 0.56 5.08
N GLY A 47 -26.20 0.63 6.20
CA GLY A 47 -26.23 1.75 7.17
C GLY A 47 -27.07 1.47 8.41
N ASP A 48 -27.70 0.31 8.49
CA ASP A 48 -28.32 -0.22 9.72
C ASP A 48 -27.32 -1.03 10.57
N GLU A 49 -26.20 -1.44 9.99
CA GLU A 49 -25.12 -2.11 10.71
C GLU A 49 -24.42 -1.15 11.67
N GLN A 50 -24.09 -1.65 12.88
CA GLN A 50 -23.35 -0.91 13.89
C GLN A 50 -22.21 -1.75 14.45
N PHE A 51 -21.07 -1.11 14.67
CA PHE A 51 -19.83 -1.72 15.18
C PHE A 51 -19.39 -1.03 16.48
N PRO A 52 -20.15 -1.18 17.59
CA PRO A 52 -19.94 -0.37 18.80
C PRO A 52 -18.56 -0.57 19.45
N ASN A 53 -17.96 -1.75 19.29
CA ASN A 53 -16.67 -2.08 19.87
C ASN A 53 -15.48 -1.68 18.97
N LEU A 54 -15.73 -1.45 17.68
CA LEU A 54 -14.67 -1.19 16.71
C LEU A 54 -14.14 0.24 16.89
N ARG A 55 -12.97 0.36 17.51
CA ARG A 55 -12.33 1.65 17.84
C ARG A 55 -11.22 2.05 16.88
N LEU A 56 -10.70 1.13 16.08
CA LEU A 56 -9.57 1.40 15.19
C LEU A 56 -9.65 0.57 13.90
N ILE A 57 -9.59 1.26 12.77
CA ILE A 57 -9.40 0.68 11.44
C ILE A 57 -8.02 1.08 10.94
N LEU A 58 -7.22 0.12 10.53
CA LEU A 58 -5.91 0.30 9.95
C LEU A 58 -5.96 -0.08 8.48
N LEU A 59 -5.68 0.88 7.60
CA LEU A 59 -5.51 0.63 6.17
C LEU A 59 -4.03 0.72 5.79
N GLY A 60 -3.62 -0.07 4.81
CA GLY A 60 -2.27 -0.05 4.28
C GLY A 60 -2.15 -0.87 3.01
N SER A 61 -0.92 -1.00 2.52
CA SER A 61 -0.54 -1.83 1.37
C SER A 61 -1.13 -1.44 0.01
N GLU A 62 -2.01 -0.45 -0.06
CA GLU A 62 -2.60 0.10 -1.29
C GLU A 62 -2.87 1.59 -1.12
N THR A 63 -3.08 2.29 -2.25
CA THR A 63 -3.57 3.67 -2.23
C THR A 63 -4.95 3.70 -1.58
N VAL A 64 -5.10 4.53 -0.56
CA VAL A 64 -6.40 4.87 0.02
C VAL A 64 -6.90 6.14 -0.66
N TYR A 65 -8.12 6.11 -1.17
CA TYR A 65 -8.74 7.22 -1.89
C TYR A 65 -9.66 8.03 -0.98
N ALA A 66 -9.97 9.27 -1.37
CA ALA A 66 -10.96 10.10 -0.67
C ALA A 66 -12.32 9.40 -0.54
N ARG A 67 -12.73 8.59 -1.54
CA ARG A 67 -13.96 7.77 -1.49
C ARG A 67 -13.95 6.74 -0.35
N ASP A 68 -12.78 6.22 0.02
CA ASP A 68 -12.67 5.24 1.12
C ASP A 68 -12.89 5.93 2.45
N VAL A 69 -12.35 7.16 2.60
CA VAL A 69 -12.61 8.00 3.77
C VAL A 69 -14.09 8.36 3.88
N GLN A 70 -14.76 8.66 2.77
CA GLN A 70 -16.21 8.92 2.76
C GLN A 70 -17.02 7.69 3.20
N LEU A 71 -16.65 6.49 2.75
CA LEU A 71 -17.27 5.24 3.20
C LEU A 71 -17.05 5.03 4.71
N TYR A 72 -15.82 5.25 5.19
CA TYR A 72 -15.51 5.21 6.62
C TYR A 72 -16.39 6.18 7.43
N GLN A 73 -16.45 7.44 7.01
CA GLN A 73 -17.23 8.49 7.66
C GLN A 73 -18.74 8.25 7.62
N LYS A 74 -19.23 7.51 6.62
CA LYS A 74 -20.64 7.14 6.49
C LYS A 74 -21.05 6.03 7.45
N TYR A 75 -20.25 4.97 7.55
CA TYR A 75 -20.70 3.71 8.17
C TYR A 75 -20.13 3.42 9.56
N PHE A 76 -19.03 4.04 9.96
CA PHE A 76 -18.39 3.75 11.24
C PHE A 76 -18.68 4.85 12.26
N SER A 77 -18.60 4.52 13.56
CA SER A 77 -18.90 5.45 14.66
C SER A 77 -17.87 6.59 14.77
N GLY A 78 -18.21 7.67 15.49
CA GLY A 78 -17.25 8.76 15.74
C GLY A 78 -16.11 8.40 16.67
N ASP A 79 -16.29 7.37 17.48
CA ASP A 79 -15.28 6.84 18.38
C ASP A 79 -14.30 5.88 17.67
N CYS A 80 -14.63 5.44 16.46
CA CYS A 80 -13.78 4.62 15.63
C CYS A 80 -12.79 5.50 14.87
N GLN A 81 -11.48 5.33 15.04
CA GLN A 81 -10.45 6.04 14.28
C GLN A 81 -10.03 5.25 13.04
N LEU A 82 -9.72 5.95 11.95
CA LEU A 82 -9.07 5.36 10.78
C LEU A 82 -7.61 5.83 10.72
N ILE A 83 -6.67 4.90 10.54
CA ILE A 83 -5.26 5.22 10.27
C ILE A 83 -4.85 4.58 8.95
N VAL A 84 -4.36 5.41 8.05
CA VAL A 84 -3.76 4.98 6.78
C VAL A 84 -2.24 4.92 6.96
N ASN A 85 -1.63 3.77 6.65
CA ASN A 85 -0.22 3.52 6.83
C ASN A 85 0.50 3.38 5.48
N LEU A 86 1.66 4.03 5.36
CA LEU A 86 2.64 3.73 4.33
C LEU A 86 3.73 2.86 4.94
N GLY A 87 4.10 1.78 4.25
CA GLY A 87 5.15 0.84 4.66
C GLY A 87 5.36 -0.25 3.62
N GLY A 88 6.26 -1.19 3.92
CA GLY A 88 6.61 -2.29 3.04
C GLY A 88 6.93 -3.57 3.81
N THR A 89 7.45 -4.58 3.13
CA THR A 89 7.93 -5.81 3.78
C THR A 89 9.31 -5.59 4.40
N GLU A 90 10.09 -4.72 3.77
CA GLU A 90 11.45 -4.35 4.14
C GLU A 90 11.49 -3.41 5.35
N VAL A 91 10.36 -2.80 5.70
CA VAL A 91 10.23 -1.82 6.77
C VAL A 91 8.80 -1.73 7.29
N SER A 92 8.64 -1.65 8.61
CA SER A 92 7.37 -1.37 9.30
C SER A 92 6.74 -0.05 8.82
N PRO A 93 5.48 0.29 9.21
CA PRO A 93 4.88 1.56 8.83
C PRO A 93 5.81 2.75 9.10
N ILE A 94 6.15 3.48 8.04
CA ILE A 94 7.09 4.60 8.05
C ILE A 94 6.40 5.94 8.15
N ARG A 95 5.14 6.01 7.69
CA ARG A 95 4.27 7.18 7.79
C ARG A 95 2.85 6.74 8.09
N GLN A 96 2.12 7.60 8.79
CA GLN A 96 0.72 7.39 9.10
C GLN A 96 -0.09 8.68 8.92
N PHE A 97 -1.30 8.54 8.39
CA PHE A 97 -2.29 9.61 8.31
C PHE A 97 -3.52 9.21 9.12
N LYS A 98 -3.86 10.01 10.14
CA LYS A 98 -5.03 9.79 10.98
C LYS A 98 -6.24 10.47 10.36
N VAL A 99 -7.34 9.76 10.32
CA VAL A 99 -8.62 10.20 9.76
C VAL A 99 -9.68 10.05 10.83
N ASP A 100 -10.42 11.12 11.05
CA ASP A 100 -11.63 11.18 11.87
C ASP A 100 -12.86 11.58 11.02
N ARG A 101 -14.00 11.79 11.68
CA ARG A 101 -15.25 12.18 11.01
C ARG A 101 -15.21 13.53 10.32
N HIS A 102 -14.29 14.41 10.72
CA HIS A 102 -14.21 15.79 10.25
C HIS A 102 -13.05 16.02 9.28
N THR A 103 -12.18 15.02 9.15
CA THR A 103 -11.04 15.03 8.23
C THR A 103 -11.53 15.17 6.80
N GLN A 104 -11.06 16.23 6.14
CA GLN A 104 -11.36 16.49 4.73
C GLN A 104 -10.15 16.12 3.89
N ILE A 105 -10.35 15.21 2.93
CA ILE A 105 -9.34 14.89 1.92
C ILE A 105 -9.60 15.77 0.71
N THR A 106 -8.71 16.74 0.46
CA THR A 106 -8.84 17.73 -0.62
C THR A 106 -8.28 17.25 -1.95
N THR A 107 -7.57 16.12 -1.95
CA THR A 107 -6.99 15.44 -3.11
C THR A 107 -7.73 14.15 -3.43
N SER A 108 -7.40 13.50 -4.55
CA SER A 108 -7.99 12.18 -4.88
C SER A 108 -7.55 11.07 -3.92
N ASN A 109 -6.31 11.16 -3.42
CA ASN A 109 -5.68 10.15 -2.57
C ASN A 109 -5.47 10.71 -1.16
N VAL A 110 -5.55 9.84 -0.15
CA VAL A 110 -5.14 10.17 1.22
C VAL A 110 -3.61 10.31 1.26
N PRO A 111 -3.07 11.37 1.91
CA PRO A 111 -1.62 11.50 2.09
C PRO A 111 -0.99 10.29 2.80
N ALA A 112 0.30 10.04 2.59
CA ALA A 112 1.04 9.07 3.39
C ALA A 112 1.18 9.51 4.85
N GLY A 113 1.18 10.83 5.07
CA GLY A 113 1.03 11.45 6.37
C GLY A 113 2.33 11.68 7.11
N TYR A 114 2.27 11.58 8.42
CA TYR A 114 3.29 12.09 9.34
C TYR A 114 4.21 10.98 9.85
N ALA A 115 5.34 11.38 10.41
CA ALA A 115 6.36 10.45 10.89
C ALA A 115 5.81 9.48 11.94
N VAL A 116 6.25 8.23 11.85
CA VAL A 116 6.12 7.23 12.92
C VAL A 116 7.45 7.17 13.67
N GLU A 117 7.43 6.83 14.96
CA GLU A 117 8.63 6.73 15.78
C GLU A 117 9.70 5.85 15.11
N ASP A 118 10.96 6.25 15.28
CA ASP A 118 12.16 5.55 14.82
C ASP A 118 12.31 5.33 13.29
N HIS A 119 11.51 6.03 12.47
CA HIS A 119 11.65 6.02 11.01
C HIS A 119 11.86 7.44 10.50
N GLU A 120 13.11 7.76 10.17
CA GLU A 120 13.45 9.01 9.49
C GLU A 120 13.27 8.82 7.97
N ILE A 121 12.71 9.83 7.30
CA ILE A 121 12.57 9.84 5.85
C ILE A 121 13.49 10.90 5.27
N LEU A 122 14.26 10.49 4.28
CA LEU A 122 14.99 11.35 3.36
C LEU A 122 14.28 11.30 2.01
N LEU A 123 14.25 12.42 1.30
CA LEU A 123 13.84 12.45 -0.11
C LEU A 123 15.09 12.70 -0.95
N LEU A 124 15.44 11.78 -1.85
CA LEU A 124 16.65 11.90 -2.66
C LEU A 124 16.31 12.13 -4.14
N ASP A 125 17.08 12.99 -4.81
CA ASP A 125 17.06 13.13 -6.27
C ASP A 125 17.76 11.95 -6.96
N GLU A 126 17.78 11.96 -8.30
CA GLU A 126 18.44 10.93 -9.12
C GLU A 126 19.96 10.85 -8.89
N GLN A 127 20.57 11.93 -8.41
CA GLN A 127 21.99 11.99 -8.07
C GLN A 127 22.26 11.54 -6.62
N GLY A 128 21.22 11.17 -5.87
CA GLY A 128 21.32 10.74 -4.48
C GLY A 128 21.48 11.89 -3.47
N ARG A 129 21.17 13.13 -3.87
CA ARG A 129 21.22 14.31 -2.99
C ARG A 129 19.86 14.53 -2.36
N GLU A 130 19.86 14.96 -1.09
CA GLU A 130 18.62 15.28 -0.40
C GLU A 130 17.95 16.50 -1.03
N VAL A 131 16.64 16.38 -1.32
CA VAL A 131 15.82 17.48 -1.84
C VAL A 131 15.10 18.21 -0.71
N GLY A 132 14.75 19.47 -0.95
CA GLY A 132 14.07 20.31 0.03
C GLY A 132 12.57 20.03 0.16
N VAL A 133 11.96 20.70 1.13
CA VAL A 133 10.50 20.72 1.32
C VAL A 133 9.81 21.21 0.03
N GLY A 134 8.78 20.50 -0.41
CA GLY A 134 8.02 20.80 -1.62
C GLY A 134 8.58 20.18 -2.90
N GLU A 135 9.81 19.68 -2.88
CA GLU A 135 10.45 19.01 -4.02
C GLU A 135 10.09 17.51 -4.05
N VAL A 136 10.16 16.92 -5.24
CA VAL A 136 9.91 15.50 -5.44
C VAL A 136 11.23 14.74 -5.34
N GLY A 137 11.23 13.64 -4.59
CA GLY A 137 12.38 12.74 -4.51
C GLY A 137 11.96 11.30 -4.20
N GLU A 138 12.89 10.37 -4.36
CA GLU A 138 12.73 8.99 -3.89
C GLU A 138 12.68 8.96 -2.37
N ILE A 139 11.67 8.29 -1.82
CA ILE A 139 11.52 8.04 -0.39
C ILE A 139 12.59 7.03 0.04
N VAL A 140 13.50 7.49 0.89
CA VAL A 140 14.52 6.66 1.53
C VAL A 140 14.28 6.64 3.03
N VAL A 141 14.25 5.44 3.60
CA VAL A 141 14.03 5.25 5.03
C VAL A 141 15.37 5.08 5.73
N ARG A 142 15.63 5.93 6.73
CA ARG A 142 16.79 5.86 7.61
C ARG A 142 16.34 5.33 8.96
N SER A 143 16.69 4.08 9.27
CA SER A 143 16.27 3.43 10.53
C SER A 143 17.18 2.28 10.94
N ARG A 144 17.08 1.89 12.22
CA ARG A 144 17.65 0.64 12.75
C ARG A 144 16.73 -0.57 12.54
N TYR A 145 15.44 -0.33 12.24
CA TYR A 145 14.39 -1.35 12.17
C TYR A 145 14.10 -1.83 10.74
N LEU A 146 15.10 -1.74 9.86
CA LEU A 146 15.00 -2.25 8.49
C LEU A 146 15.22 -3.77 8.46
N ALA A 147 14.62 -4.44 7.47
CA ALA A 147 14.91 -5.85 7.18
C ALA A 147 16.41 -6.08 6.96
N VAL A 148 16.88 -7.29 7.27
CA VAL A 148 18.32 -7.62 7.14
C VAL A 148 18.77 -7.52 5.67
N GLY A 149 17.91 -7.95 4.75
CA GLY A 149 18.14 -7.95 3.31
C GLY A 149 17.29 -9.03 2.65
N TYR A 150 17.58 -9.32 1.38
CA TYR A 150 16.91 -10.37 0.63
C TYR A 150 17.68 -11.69 0.75
N TRP A 151 16.98 -12.76 1.10
CA TRP A 151 17.57 -14.09 1.31
C TRP A 151 18.29 -14.58 0.05
N GLN A 152 19.58 -14.93 0.18
CA GLN A 152 20.47 -15.38 -0.90
C GLN A 152 20.61 -14.42 -2.09
N GLN A 153 20.31 -13.13 -1.90
CA GLN A 153 20.39 -12.12 -2.96
C GLN A 153 21.20 -10.91 -2.49
N PRO A 154 22.53 -11.05 -2.31
CA PRO A 154 23.39 -10.00 -1.79
C PRO A 154 23.47 -8.78 -2.71
N GLU A 155 23.44 -8.99 -4.03
CA GLU A 155 23.48 -7.89 -5.01
C GLU A 155 22.21 -7.03 -4.94
N LEU A 156 21.02 -7.65 -4.92
CA LEU A 156 19.76 -6.92 -4.72
C LEU A 156 19.71 -6.23 -3.36
N THR A 157 20.25 -6.87 -2.32
CA THR A 157 20.33 -6.28 -0.98
C THR A 157 21.18 -5.02 -1.00
N ALA A 158 22.38 -5.08 -1.57
CA ALA A 158 23.29 -3.94 -1.66
C ALA A 158 22.77 -2.81 -2.57
N ALA A 159 21.90 -3.14 -3.54
CA ALA A 159 21.30 -2.15 -4.42
C ALA A 159 20.31 -1.20 -3.70
N VAL A 160 19.61 -1.69 -2.67
CA VAL A 160 18.56 -0.92 -1.98
C VAL A 160 18.85 -0.64 -0.50
N PHE A 161 19.73 -1.42 0.14
CA PHE A 161 20.14 -1.20 1.53
C PHE A 161 21.60 -0.74 1.62
N SER A 162 21.85 0.29 2.41
CA SER A 162 23.22 0.77 2.70
C SER A 162 23.40 1.13 4.17
N ILE A 163 24.64 1.16 4.64
CA ILE A 163 24.96 1.71 5.97
C ILE A 163 24.84 3.24 5.91
N ASP A 164 24.29 3.83 6.96
CA ASP A 164 24.25 5.28 7.10
C ASP A 164 25.64 5.82 7.48
N SER A 165 26.17 6.73 6.66
CA SER A 165 27.50 7.33 6.83
C SER A 165 27.60 8.23 8.05
N GLN A 166 26.49 8.80 8.52
CA GLN A 166 26.45 9.68 9.68
C GLN A 166 26.22 8.90 10.99
N ASN A 167 25.66 7.69 10.92
CA ASN A 167 25.42 6.85 12.08
C ASN A 167 25.40 5.37 11.70
N SER A 168 26.48 4.66 12.04
CA SER A 168 26.64 3.24 11.73
C SER A 168 25.63 2.31 12.40
N GLN A 169 24.85 2.79 13.39
CA GLN A 169 23.74 2.04 14.01
C GLN A 169 22.45 2.08 13.19
N LYS A 170 22.41 2.89 12.12
CA LYS A 170 21.28 2.99 11.20
C LYS A 170 21.70 2.50 9.82
N ARG A 171 20.68 2.10 9.05
CA ARG A 171 20.81 1.77 7.63
C ARG A 171 19.83 2.64 6.84
N LEU A 172 20.10 2.77 5.55
CA LEU A 172 19.21 3.40 4.58
C LEU A 172 18.55 2.31 3.76
N TYR A 173 17.27 2.48 3.44
CA TYR A 173 16.51 1.64 2.52
C TYR A 173 15.85 2.52 1.45
N LYS A 174 16.22 2.29 0.19
CA LYS A 174 15.58 2.89 -0.98
C LYS A 174 14.27 2.17 -1.26
N THR A 175 13.15 2.83 -1.00
CA THR A 175 11.83 2.22 -1.20
C THR A 175 11.48 2.09 -2.69
N GLY A 176 12.03 2.98 -3.54
CA GLY A 176 11.61 3.24 -4.91
C GLY A 176 10.24 3.93 -5.06
N ASP A 177 9.62 4.34 -3.96
CA ASP A 177 8.45 5.22 -4.00
C ASP A 177 8.91 6.67 -4.20
N LEU A 178 8.15 7.44 -4.97
CA LEU A 178 8.34 8.87 -5.11
C LEU A 178 7.45 9.60 -4.10
N GLY A 179 7.99 10.65 -3.49
CA GLY A 179 7.26 11.44 -2.52
C GLY A 179 7.63 12.91 -2.52
N ARG A 180 6.82 13.68 -1.80
CA ARG A 180 7.02 15.11 -1.56
C ARG A 180 6.67 15.44 -0.13
N LEU A 181 7.60 16.05 0.60
CA LEU A 181 7.35 16.53 1.96
C LEU A 181 6.74 17.93 1.91
N LEU A 182 5.62 18.12 2.58
CA LEU A 182 4.97 19.42 2.73
C LEU A 182 5.57 20.21 3.92
N PRO A 183 5.40 21.54 3.96
CA PRO A 183 5.92 22.38 5.06
C PRO A 183 5.45 21.98 6.46
N ASP A 184 4.29 21.35 6.57
CA ASP A 184 3.74 20.83 7.83
C ASP A 184 4.32 19.46 8.23
N GLY A 185 5.23 18.89 7.43
CA GLY A 185 5.83 17.58 7.64
C GLY A 185 5.00 16.40 7.13
N CYS A 186 3.86 16.66 6.47
CA CYS A 186 3.05 15.64 5.82
C CYS A 186 3.75 15.14 4.55
N LEU A 187 3.86 13.83 4.39
CA LEU A 187 4.40 13.20 3.19
C LEU A 187 3.26 12.89 2.21
N LEU A 188 3.42 13.34 0.98
CA LEU A 188 2.63 12.86 -0.16
C LEU A 188 3.35 11.69 -0.82
N HIS A 189 2.64 10.60 -1.07
CA HIS A 189 3.10 9.51 -1.95
C HIS A 189 2.63 9.80 -3.37
N LEU A 190 3.55 9.78 -4.32
CA LEU A 190 3.33 10.22 -5.71
C LEU A 190 3.40 9.04 -6.71
N GLY A 191 3.50 7.82 -6.20
CA GLY A 191 3.67 6.62 -7.02
C GLY A 191 5.06 6.01 -6.88
N ARG A 192 5.42 5.23 -7.89
CA ARG A 192 6.64 4.42 -7.95
C ARG A 192 7.55 4.93 -9.05
N LYS A 193 8.86 4.87 -8.83
CA LYS A 193 9.85 5.20 -9.87
C LYS A 193 10.10 4.04 -10.84
N ASP A 194 9.74 2.83 -10.44
CA ASP A 194 9.84 1.59 -11.21
C ASP A 194 8.46 1.09 -11.67
N PHE A 195 8.44 -0.07 -12.32
CA PHE A 195 7.22 -0.67 -12.89
C PHE A 195 6.42 -1.49 -11.87
N GLN A 196 6.75 -1.41 -10.59
CA GLN A 196 6.05 -2.17 -9.57
C GLN A 196 4.67 -1.61 -9.27
N VAL A 197 3.69 -2.50 -9.14
CA VAL A 197 2.30 -2.12 -8.87
C VAL A 197 1.72 -2.89 -7.68
N LYS A 198 0.63 -2.36 -7.13
CA LYS A 198 -0.18 -2.99 -6.09
C LYS A 198 -1.57 -3.29 -6.64
N ILE A 199 -1.94 -4.57 -6.69
CA ILE A 199 -3.24 -5.03 -7.21
C ILE A 199 -3.95 -5.80 -6.09
N ARG A 200 -5.07 -5.28 -5.59
CA ARG A 200 -5.89 -5.93 -4.55
C ARG A 200 -5.07 -6.35 -3.31
N GLY A 201 -4.11 -5.51 -2.92
CA GLY A 201 -3.21 -5.73 -1.78
C GLY A 201 -1.94 -6.52 -2.08
N TYR A 202 -1.79 -7.05 -3.29
CA TYR A 202 -0.61 -7.82 -3.71
C TYR A 202 0.42 -6.92 -4.39
N ARG A 203 1.68 -7.04 -3.97
CA ARG A 203 2.83 -6.43 -4.64
C ARG A 203 3.18 -7.28 -5.87
N VAL A 204 3.12 -6.67 -7.05
CA VAL A 204 3.32 -7.36 -8.33
C VAL A 204 4.48 -6.72 -9.09
N GLU A 205 5.44 -7.54 -9.49
CA GLU A 205 6.49 -7.15 -10.42
C GLU A 205 6.02 -7.43 -11.85
N LEU A 206 5.76 -6.38 -12.64
CA LEU A 206 5.21 -6.56 -13.99
C LEU A 206 6.15 -7.37 -14.90
N SER A 207 7.47 -7.18 -14.72
CA SER A 207 8.49 -7.92 -15.46
C SER A 207 8.48 -9.43 -15.18
N GLU A 208 8.08 -9.86 -13.97
CA GLU A 208 7.92 -11.28 -13.66
C GLU A 208 6.82 -11.91 -14.53
N ILE A 209 5.71 -11.20 -14.72
CA ILE A 209 4.59 -11.63 -15.56
C ILE A 209 5.00 -11.61 -17.04
N GLU A 210 5.67 -10.56 -17.50
CA GLU A 210 6.19 -10.47 -18.88
C GLU A 210 7.12 -11.64 -19.20
N MET A 211 8.07 -11.94 -18.30
CA MET A 211 8.97 -13.09 -18.45
C MET A 211 8.22 -14.42 -18.46
N ALA A 212 7.18 -14.56 -17.63
CA ALA A 212 6.36 -15.77 -17.61
C ALA A 212 5.55 -15.94 -18.92
N LEU A 213 4.98 -14.85 -19.44
CA LEU A 213 4.23 -14.84 -20.71
C LEU A 213 5.14 -15.19 -21.89
N CYS A 214 6.34 -14.61 -21.96
CA CYS A 214 7.31 -14.91 -23.02
C CYS A 214 7.85 -16.36 -22.99
N ARG A 215 7.58 -17.14 -21.93
CA ARG A 215 7.89 -18.58 -21.89
C ARG A 215 6.79 -19.45 -22.50
N LEU A 216 5.60 -18.89 -22.77
CA LEU A 216 4.50 -19.63 -23.39
C LEU A 216 4.73 -19.79 -24.90
N PRO A 217 4.44 -20.98 -25.48
CA PRO A 217 4.53 -21.18 -26.92
C PRO A 217 3.63 -20.18 -27.67
N GLY A 218 4.16 -19.59 -28.75
CA GLY A 218 3.41 -18.66 -29.59
C GLY A 218 3.47 -17.20 -29.14
N ILE A 219 4.06 -16.87 -27.99
CA ILE A 219 4.31 -15.47 -27.58
C ILE A 219 5.76 -15.11 -27.89
N LYS A 220 5.95 -14.11 -28.75
CA LYS A 220 7.28 -13.57 -29.08
C LYS A 220 7.72 -12.50 -28.09
N GLU A 221 6.82 -11.57 -27.81
CA GLU A 221 7.07 -10.43 -26.91
C GLU A 221 5.79 -10.20 -26.09
N ALA A 222 5.95 -9.74 -24.84
CA ALA A 222 4.85 -9.38 -23.98
C ALA A 222 5.21 -8.11 -23.19
N VAL A 223 4.25 -7.21 -23.07
CA VAL A 223 4.31 -6.03 -22.19
C VAL A 223 3.09 -6.05 -21.29
N VAL A 224 3.29 -5.91 -20.00
CA VAL A 224 2.20 -5.88 -19.01
C VAL A 224 2.11 -4.48 -18.42
N THR A 225 0.90 -3.95 -18.37
CA THR A 225 0.62 -2.65 -17.77
C THR A 225 -0.60 -2.72 -16.87
N THR A 226 -0.92 -1.62 -16.21
CA THR A 226 -2.15 -1.48 -15.42
C THR A 226 -3.17 -0.60 -16.13
N GLN A 227 -4.44 -0.98 -16.00
CA GLN A 227 -5.58 -0.14 -16.36
C GLN A 227 -6.52 -0.06 -15.16
N VAL A 228 -7.54 0.79 -15.24
CA VAL A 228 -8.60 0.85 -14.23
C VAL A 228 -9.87 0.21 -14.78
N ASP A 229 -10.52 -0.62 -13.97
CA ASP A 229 -11.82 -1.18 -14.31
C ASP A 229 -12.96 -0.17 -14.10
N ALA A 230 -14.21 -0.60 -14.34
CA ALA A 230 -15.39 0.25 -14.18
C ALA A 230 -15.62 0.78 -12.76
N LEU A 231 -15.02 0.14 -11.74
CA LEU A 231 -15.07 0.56 -10.34
C LEU A 231 -13.87 1.46 -9.97
N GLY A 232 -12.97 1.71 -10.93
CA GLY A 232 -11.73 2.46 -10.72
C GLY A 232 -10.71 1.65 -9.93
N GLU A 233 -10.73 0.32 -10.02
CA GLU A 233 -9.75 -0.57 -9.43
C GLU A 233 -8.66 -0.94 -10.44
N PRO A 234 -7.38 -1.02 -10.02
CA PRO A 234 -6.32 -1.37 -10.93
C PRO A 234 -6.42 -2.85 -11.33
N ILE A 235 -6.31 -3.10 -12.63
CA ILE A 235 -6.25 -4.43 -13.25
C ILE A 235 -4.99 -4.55 -14.10
N LEU A 236 -4.52 -5.78 -14.30
CA LEU A 236 -3.40 -6.07 -15.19
C LEU A 236 -3.91 -6.30 -16.61
N VAL A 237 -3.24 -5.71 -17.59
CA VAL A 237 -3.50 -5.92 -19.01
C VAL A 237 -2.19 -6.27 -19.69
N ALA A 238 -2.17 -7.40 -20.40
CA ALA A 238 -1.03 -7.85 -21.17
C ALA A 238 -1.26 -7.61 -22.66
N TYR A 239 -0.30 -6.95 -23.31
CA TYR A 239 -0.21 -6.85 -24.77
C TYR A 239 0.84 -7.83 -25.25
N ILE A 240 0.47 -8.69 -26.20
CA ILE A 240 1.35 -9.75 -26.69
C ILE A 240 1.60 -9.59 -28.19
N VAL A 241 2.82 -9.89 -28.61
CA VAL A 241 3.18 -10.06 -30.03
C VAL A 241 3.30 -11.55 -30.30
N PRO A 242 2.55 -12.09 -31.27
CA PRO A 242 2.59 -13.50 -31.56
C PRO A 242 3.87 -13.90 -32.30
N SER A 243 4.34 -15.14 -32.10
CA SER A 243 5.50 -15.70 -32.79
C SER A 243 5.24 -15.98 -34.28
N GLU A 244 3.97 -16.14 -34.65
CA GLU A 244 3.49 -16.28 -36.03
C GLU A 244 2.33 -15.30 -36.25
N SER A 245 2.14 -14.80 -37.47
CA SER A 245 1.19 -13.71 -37.80
C SER A 245 -0.29 -14.02 -37.53
N ASN A 246 -0.64 -15.22 -37.07
CA ASN A 246 -2.02 -15.73 -36.97
C ASN A 246 -2.37 -16.25 -35.56
N LEU A 247 -2.10 -15.50 -34.49
CA LEU A 247 -2.78 -15.75 -33.22
C LEU A 247 -4.11 -14.99 -33.20
N THR A 248 -5.20 -15.71 -33.44
CA THR A 248 -6.52 -15.32 -32.93
C THR A 248 -6.55 -15.63 -31.44
N LEU A 249 -6.69 -14.60 -30.61
CA LEU A 249 -7.04 -14.75 -29.20
C LEU A 249 -8.55 -15.06 -29.15
N ASP A 250 -8.90 -16.28 -28.75
CA ASP A 250 -10.28 -16.69 -28.43
C ASP A 250 -10.77 -16.04 -27.12
#